data_AF-A0A821T7A4-F1
#
_entry.id   AF-A0A821T7A4-F1
#
_cell.length_a   1.000
_cell.length_b   1.000
_cell.length_c   1.000
_cell.angle_alpha   90.00
_cell.angle_beta   90.00
_cell.angle_gamma   90.00
#
_symmetry.space_group_name_H-M   'P 1'
#
loop_
_entity.id
_entity.type
_entity.pdbx_description
1 polymer ?
#
loop_
_entity_poly.entity_id
_entity_poly.type
_entity_poly.pdbx_seq_one_letter_code
_entity_poly.pdbx_strand_id
1 'polypeptide(L)'
;MGSLYMFTIIVLSLSTRVDAFKHPSDRQIQIDQCLSPDVDICDFIKCENGGSCMKDLTTADCFKCTCVPGFTGTICDTTITILPNECDPGCQNGGTCIDNRCECNASFTGTYCESRNYCSPTNPCQNGGRCTSSSSTFVCDCTGTGYTGSTCAAIVST
;
A
#
# COMPACT_ATOMS: atom_id res chain seq x y z
N MET A 1 -17.23 58.52 -27.47
CA MET A 1 -18.23 59.50 -26.99
C MET A 1 -19.35 58.72 -26.32
N GLY A 2 -19.55 58.89 -25.00
CA GLY A 2 -20.72 58.49 -24.20
C GLY A 2 -20.95 56.97 -24.02
N SER A 3 -21.39 56.42 -22.88
CA SER A 3 -22.07 57.02 -21.73
C SER A 3 -21.84 56.19 -20.45
N LEU A 4 -21.44 56.89 -19.39
CA LEU A 4 -21.62 56.52 -17.99
C LEU A 4 -23.13 56.44 -17.64
N TYR A 5 -23.46 55.89 -16.47
CA TYR A 5 -24.79 55.81 -15.81
C TYR A 5 -25.69 54.66 -16.32
N MET A 6 -25.85 53.55 -15.58
CA MET A 6 -26.73 53.51 -14.41
C MET A 6 -26.35 52.35 -13.47
N PHE A 7 -25.53 52.67 -12.46
CA PHE A 7 -25.68 52.10 -11.13
C PHE A 7 -26.99 52.64 -10.51
N THR A 8 -27.57 51.89 -9.56
CA THR A 8 -28.68 52.22 -8.63
C THR A 8 -30.11 51.88 -9.10
N ILE A 9 -31.06 51.31 -8.34
CA ILE A 9 -31.10 50.49 -7.10
C ILE A 9 -32.60 50.13 -6.85
N ILE A 10 -32.87 48.94 -6.29
CA ILE A 10 -34.03 48.50 -5.46
C ILE A 10 -35.42 48.27 -6.08
N VAL A 11 -35.86 46.99 -6.04
CA VAL A 11 -37.10 46.51 -5.37
C VAL A 11 -36.93 45.01 -4.99
N LEU A 12 -36.76 44.70 -3.69
CA LEU A 12 -37.67 43.93 -2.79
C LEU A 12 -38.09 42.55 -3.38
N SER A 13 -37.95 41.37 -2.76
CA SER A 13 -37.96 40.95 -1.35
C SER A 13 -37.73 39.41 -1.30
N LEU A 14 -37.07 38.92 -0.23
CA LEU A 14 -37.13 37.56 0.35
C LEU A 14 -37.54 36.38 -0.57
N SER A 15 -36.57 35.57 -0.98
CA SER A 15 -36.56 34.09 -0.89
C SER A 15 -35.62 33.49 -1.94
N THR A 16 -34.67 32.69 -1.46
CA THR A 16 -34.10 31.52 -2.16
C THR A 16 -33.66 31.71 -3.61
N ARG A 17 -32.47 32.28 -3.84
CA ARG A 17 -31.65 31.81 -4.96
C ARG A 17 -30.72 30.72 -4.47
N VAL A 18 -31.33 29.59 -4.13
CA VAL A 18 -30.71 28.28 -4.32
C VAL A 18 -30.77 28.01 -5.83
N ASP A 19 -30.14 28.88 -6.62
CA ASP A 19 -29.99 28.61 -8.04
C ASP A 19 -28.87 27.59 -8.14
N ALA A 20 -29.25 26.36 -8.48
CA ALA A 20 -28.35 25.28 -8.79
C ALA A 20 -27.40 25.68 -9.94
N PHE A 21 -26.25 26.26 -9.62
CA PHE A 21 -25.21 26.59 -10.59
C PHE A 21 -24.18 25.47 -10.68
N LYS A 22 -24.60 24.49 -11.49
CA LYS A 22 -23.81 23.59 -12.31
C LYS A 22 -22.56 24.27 -12.90
N HIS A 23 -21.39 24.18 -12.24
CA HIS A 23 -20.05 24.08 -12.86
C HIS A 23 -18.96 23.80 -11.80
N PRO A 24 -18.29 22.63 -11.82
CA PRO A 24 -17.27 22.22 -10.84
C PRO A 24 -15.87 22.80 -11.10
N SER A 25 -15.75 23.93 -11.78
CA SER A 25 -14.49 24.43 -12.35
C SER A 25 -14.01 25.78 -11.80
N ASP A 26 -14.62 26.32 -10.74
CA ASP A 26 -14.13 27.53 -10.08
C ASP A 26 -13.88 27.26 -8.59
N ARG A 27 -12.63 26.92 -8.27
CA ARG A 27 -12.13 26.68 -6.90
C ARG A 27 -12.44 27.89 -5.98
N GLN A 28 -12.59 29.09 -6.54
CA GLN A 28 -12.89 30.32 -5.80
C GLN A 28 -14.32 30.31 -5.20
N ILE A 29 -15.30 29.76 -5.92
CA ILE A 29 -16.71 29.72 -5.48
C ILE A 29 -16.90 28.76 -4.29
N GLN A 30 -16.16 27.65 -4.27
CA GLN A 30 -16.20 26.70 -3.13
C GLN A 30 -15.58 27.29 -1.86
N ILE A 31 -14.53 28.11 -1.98
CA ILE A 31 -13.88 28.77 -0.84
C ILE A 31 -14.80 29.83 -0.22
N ASP A 32 -15.47 30.66 -1.03
CA ASP A 32 -16.37 31.70 -0.53
C ASP A 32 -17.60 31.11 0.19
N GLN A 33 -18.11 29.97 -0.29
CA GLN A 33 -19.24 29.26 0.34
C GLN A 33 -18.83 28.58 1.65
N CYS A 34 -17.60 28.09 1.74
CA CYS A 34 -17.04 27.48 2.93
C CYS A 34 -17.00 28.45 4.13
N LEU A 35 -16.68 29.72 3.89
CA LEU A 35 -16.56 30.73 4.93
C LEU A 35 -17.92 31.18 5.50
N SER A 36 -19.03 30.79 4.86
CA SER A 36 -20.37 31.07 5.36
C SER A 36 -20.68 30.21 6.61
N PRO A 37 -21.09 30.81 7.74
CA PRO A 37 -21.45 30.06 8.94
C PRO A 37 -22.71 29.21 8.76
N ASP A 38 -23.58 29.58 7.84
CA ASP A 38 -24.89 28.94 7.62
C ASP A 38 -24.85 27.80 6.58
N VAL A 39 -23.67 27.51 6.03
CA VAL A 39 -23.46 26.45 5.03
C VAL A 39 -22.61 25.34 5.65
N ASP A 40 -23.16 24.12 5.69
CA ASP A 40 -22.39 22.91 5.94
C ASP A 40 -21.95 22.28 4.62
N ILE A 41 -20.65 22.28 4.37
CA ILE A 41 -20.06 21.67 3.18
C ILE A 41 -20.27 20.16 3.12
N CYS A 42 -20.52 19.52 4.27
CA CYS A 42 -20.81 18.08 4.37
C CYS A 42 -22.20 17.69 3.85
N ASP A 43 -23.08 18.66 3.58
CA ASP A 43 -24.32 18.40 2.86
C ASP A 43 -24.03 18.02 1.40
N PHE A 44 -22.96 18.57 0.83
CA PHE A 44 -22.58 18.42 -0.57
C PHE A 44 -21.45 17.41 -0.81
N ILE A 45 -20.60 17.17 0.19
CA ILE A 45 -19.51 16.20 0.13
C ILE A 45 -19.91 14.90 0.82
N LYS A 46 -19.63 13.76 0.19
CA LYS A 46 -19.78 12.44 0.78
C LYS A 46 -18.40 11.80 0.89
N CYS A 47 -18.01 11.47 2.12
CA CYS A 47 -16.85 10.62 2.35
C CYS A 47 -17.26 9.18 2.04
N GLU A 48 -16.47 8.51 1.23
CA GLU A 48 -16.69 7.14 0.81
C GLU A 48 -16.32 6.14 1.92
N ASN A 49 -16.70 4.88 1.72
CA ASN A 49 -16.31 3.75 2.55
C ASN A 49 -16.60 3.93 4.06
N GLY A 50 -17.68 4.63 4.39
CA GLY A 50 -18.10 4.87 5.77
C GLY A 50 -17.32 5.96 6.51
N GLY A 51 -16.52 6.77 5.79
CA GLY A 51 -15.86 7.95 6.35
C GLY A 51 -16.85 9.00 6.88
N SER A 52 -16.40 9.80 7.84
CA SER A 52 -17.20 10.90 8.43
C SER A 52 -16.71 12.26 7.96
N CYS A 53 -17.62 13.10 7.44
CA CYS A 53 -17.31 14.45 7.01
C CYS A 53 -17.42 15.44 8.17
N MET A 54 -16.50 16.39 8.23
CA MET A 54 -16.63 17.60 9.06
C MET A 54 -16.15 18.84 8.30
N LYS A 55 -16.78 19.98 8.58
CA LYS A 55 -16.29 21.29 8.14
C LYS A 55 -14.95 21.60 8.80
N ASP A 56 -13.94 21.93 8.00
CA ASP A 56 -12.57 22.20 8.47
C ASP A 56 -11.94 23.34 7.68
N LEU A 57 -12.05 24.56 8.23
CA LEU A 57 -11.56 25.81 7.63
C LEU A 57 -10.02 25.88 7.54
N THR A 58 -9.29 24.91 8.09
CA THR A 58 -7.83 24.85 7.99
C THR A 58 -7.36 24.18 6.70
N THR A 59 -8.25 23.48 6.00
CA THR A 59 -7.98 22.82 4.73
C THR A 59 -8.33 23.73 3.55
N ALA A 60 -7.64 23.57 2.42
CA ALA A 60 -7.88 24.38 1.22
C ALA A 60 -9.29 24.18 0.63
N ASP A 61 -9.91 23.03 0.88
CA ASP A 61 -11.24 22.67 0.38
C ASP A 61 -12.31 22.76 1.49
N CYS A 62 -11.94 23.20 2.70
CA CYS A 62 -12.81 23.49 3.83
C CYS A 62 -13.58 22.33 4.45
N PHE A 63 -13.21 21.09 4.13
CA PHE A 63 -13.76 19.91 4.76
C PHE A 63 -12.63 18.94 5.07
N LYS A 64 -12.91 18.04 6.00
CA LYS A 64 -12.06 16.91 6.30
C LYS A 64 -12.91 15.65 6.40
N CYS A 65 -12.56 14.65 5.61
CA CYS A 65 -13.05 13.30 5.81
C CYS A 65 -12.15 12.58 6.83
N THR A 66 -12.77 12.00 7.85
CA THR A 66 -12.13 11.05 8.75
C THR A 66 -12.42 9.65 8.23
N CYS A 67 -11.40 8.99 7.69
CA CYS A 67 -11.52 7.66 7.11
C CYS A 67 -11.52 6.57 8.20
N VAL A 68 -12.31 5.52 7.97
CA VAL A 68 -12.28 4.32 8.80
C VAL A 68 -11.01 3.51 8.51
N PRO A 69 -10.56 2.62 9.42
CA PRO A 69 -9.39 1.78 9.19
C PRO A 69 -9.46 1.02 7.87
N GLY A 70 -8.36 1.04 7.10
CA GLY A 70 -8.28 0.40 5.79
C GLY A 70 -8.59 1.31 4.60
N PHE A 71 -8.94 2.58 4.82
CA PHE A 71 -9.17 3.56 3.74
C PHE A 71 -8.38 4.86 3.96
N THR A 72 -8.06 5.52 2.85
CA THR A 72 -7.30 6.78 2.76
C THR A 72 -7.80 7.61 1.57
N GLY A 73 -7.21 8.78 1.36
CA GLY A 73 -7.62 9.76 0.36
C GLY A 73 -8.45 10.89 0.96
N THR A 74 -8.60 11.98 0.21
CA THR A 74 -9.32 13.20 0.67
C THR A 74 -10.79 12.94 0.96
N ILE A 75 -11.40 12.00 0.23
CA ILE A 75 -12.79 11.55 0.43
C ILE A 75 -12.88 10.08 0.82
N CYS A 76 -11.79 9.47 1.32
CA CYS A 76 -11.75 8.06 1.73
C CYS A 76 -12.08 7.03 0.62
N ASP A 77 -11.82 7.39 -0.64
CA ASP A 77 -12.08 6.57 -1.83
C ASP A 77 -10.97 5.52 -2.11
N THR A 78 -9.82 5.67 -1.45
CA THR A 78 -8.66 4.81 -1.69
C THR A 78 -8.59 3.73 -0.62
N THR A 79 -8.57 2.46 -1.02
CA THR A 79 -8.30 1.36 -0.09
C THR A 79 -6.81 1.35 0.26
N ILE A 80 -6.49 1.27 1.54
CA ILE A 80 -5.13 1.02 1.99
C ILE A 80 -4.85 -0.46 1.71
N THR A 81 -4.09 -0.73 0.64
CA THR A 81 -3.47 -2.03 0.47
C THR A 81 -2.33 -2.12 1.48
N ILE A 82 -2.65 -2.58 2.69
CA ILE A 82 -1.63 -3.12 3.59
C ILE A 82 -1.15 -4.39 2.88
N LEU A 83 -0.13 -4.27 2.03
CA LEU A 83 0.67 -5.46 1.76
C LEU A 83 1.17 -5.89 3.15
N PRO A 84 0.95 -7.14 3.57
CA PRO A 84 1.62 -7.62 4.76
C PRO A 84 3.08 -7.23 4.60
N ASN A 85 3.65 -6.58 5.61
CA ASN A 85 5.09 -6.49 5.63
C ASN A 85 5.56 -7.95 5.64
N GLU A 86 6.05 -8.47 4.52
CA GLU A 86 6.50 -9.86 4.44
C GLU A 86 7.73 -10.09 5.34
N CYS A 87 8.22 -9.05 6.01
CA CYS A 87 9.20 -9.14 7.07
C CYS A 87 8.59 -9.06 8.49
N ASP A 88 7.27 -9.08 8.68
CA ASP A 88 6.61 -9.19 9.99
C ASP A 88 6.17 -10.65 10.20
N PRO A 89 6.62 -11.36 11.27
CA PRO A 89 7.15 -10.86 12.56
C PRO A 89 8.64 -10.50 12.59
N GLY A 90 9.39 -10.76 11.53
CA GLY A 90 10.84 -10.49 11.44
C GLY A 90 11.54 -11.50 10.55
N CYS A 91 12.62 -11.08 9.88
CA CYS A 91 13.54 -12.02 9.25
C CYS A 91 14.36 -12.76 10.32
N GLN A 92 14.21 -14.08 10.40
CA GLN A 92 14.87 -14.93 11.38
C GLN A 92 16.32 -15.22 10.98
N ASN A 93 17.09 -15.82 11.90
CA ASN A 93 18.42 -16.38 11.62
C ASN A 93 19.43 -15.40 10.97
N GLY A 94 19.32 -14.12 11.34
CA GLY A 94 20.18 -13.05 10.84
C GLY A 94 19.89 -12.63 9.40
N GLY A 95 18.69 -12.91 8.88
CA GLY A 95 18.23 -12.35 7.62
C GLY A 95 17.97 -10.84 7.72
N THR A 96 18.06 -10.14 6.59
CA THR A 96 17.83 -8.69 6.49
C THR A 96 16.53 -8.44 5.72
N CYS A 97 15.69 -7.53 6.21
CA CYS A 97 14.52 -7.10 5.47
C CYS A 97 14.92 -6.03 4.43
N ILE A 98 14.70 -6.32 3.15
CA ILE A 98 14.95 -5.40 2.04
C ILE A 98 13.70 -5.39 1.16
N ASP A 99 13.15 -4.21 0.89
CA ASP A 99 11.97 -4.01 0.03
C ASP A 99 10.79 -4.94 0.34
N ASN A 100 10.45 -5.13 1.62
CA ASN A 100 9.44 -6.08 2.10
C ASN A 100 9.71 -7.53 1.69
N ARG A 101 10.97 -7.98 1.75
CA ARG A 101 11.34 -9.39 1.59
C ARG A 101 12.55 -9.71 2.46
N CYS A 102 12.57 -10.90 3.05
CA CYS A 102 13.74 -11.37 3.77
C CYS A 102 14.83 -11.87 2.82
N GLU A 103 16.01 -11.25 2.92
CA GLU A 103 17.25 -11.79 2.39
C GLU A 103 17.92 -12.66 3.43
N CYS A 104 17.98 -13.97 3.16
CA CYS A 104 18.53 -14.94 4.10
C CYS A 104 20.04 -15.06 3.99
N ASN A 105 20.69 -15.29 5.13
CA ASN A 105 22.04 -15.82 5.14
C ASN A 105 22.12 -17.14 4.36
N ALA A 106 23.27 -17.42 3.75
CA ALA A 106 23.44 -18.59 2.87
C ALA A 106 23.04 -19.94 3.50
N SER A 107 23.08 -20.06 4.83
CA SER A 107 22.70 -21.29 5.56
C SER A 107 21.20 -21.42 5.84
N PHE A 108 20.36 -20.48 5.38
CA PHE A 108 18.93 -20.41 5.69
C PHE A 108 18.10 -20.12 4.43
N THR A 109 16.80 -20.46 4.51
CA THR A 109 15.80 -20.31 3.45
C THR A 109 14.40 -20.18 4.07
N GLY A 110 13.37 -19.99 3.24
CA GLY A 110 12.00 -19.71 3.67
C GLY A 110 11.65 -18.22 3.56
N THR A 111 10.36 -17.91 3.70
CA THR A 111 9.85 -16.53 3.58
C THR A 111 10.43 -15.62 4.65
N TYR A 112 10.65 -16.15 5.85
CA TYR A 112 11.19 -15.44 7.01
C TYR A 112 12.57 -15.96 7.40
N CYS A 113 13.27 -16.66 6.50
CA CYS A 113 14.55 -17.32 6.80
C CYS A 113 14.48 -18.31 7.97
N GLU A 114 13.32 -18.91 8.20
CA GLU A 114 13.03 -19.80 9.33
C GLU A 114 13.60 -21.21 9.15
N SER A 115 13.90 -21.61 7.91
CA SER A 115 14.32 -22.96 7.57
C SER A 115 15.83 -23.03 7.33
N ARG A 116 16.49 -24.07 7.86
CA ARG A 116 17.90 -24.32 7.58
C ARG A 116 18.08 -24.83 6.15
N ASN A 117 19.05 -24.28 5.43
CA ASN A 117 19.50 -24.79 4.15
C ASN A 117 20.72 -25.70 4.37
N TYR A 118 20.54 -27.01 4.26
CA TYR A 118 21.63 -27.99 4.45
C TYR A 118 22.52 -28.14 3.22
N CYS A 119 22.17 -27.53 2.09
CA CYS A 119 22.96 -27.53 0.86
C CYS A 119 23.91 -26.33 0.76
N SER A 120 23.90 -25.44 1.74
CA SER A 120 24.68 -24.20 1.75
C SER A 120 25.20 -23.89 3.15
N PRO A 121 26.32 -23.16 3.29
CA PRO A 121 27.08 -22.50 2.23
C PRO A 121 27.95 -23.47 1.40
N THR A 122 28.23 -24.66 1.92
CA THR A 122 29.01 -25.69 1.23
C THR A 122 28.08 -26.81 0.79
N ASN A 123 28.08 -27.14 -0.50
CA ASN A 123 27.29 -28.24 -1.01
C ASN A 123 27.91 -29.58 -0.54
N PRO A 124 27.17 -30.42 0.23
CA PRO A 124 27.67 -31.70 0.71
C PRO A 124 27.70 -32.79 -0.36
N CYS A 125 26.99 -32.60 -1.49
CA CYS A 125 26.97 -33.54 -2.61
C CYS A 125 28.20 -33.33 -3.49
N GLN A 126 29.06 -34.33 -3.53
CA GLN A 126 30.30 -34.33 -4.30
C GLN A 126 30.05 -34.74 -5.76
N ASN A 127 31.08 -34.60 -6.60
CA ASN A 127 31.11 -35.12 -7.96
C ASN A 127 29.91 -34.72 -8.85
N GLY A 128 29.38 -33.52 -8.65
CA GLY A 128 28.27 -32.99 -9.43
C GLY A 128 26.89 -33.49 -8.98
N GLY A 129 26.78 -34.16 -7.83
CA GLY A 129 25.49 -34.55 -7.26
C GLY A 129 24.58 -33.36 -6.97
N ARG A 130 23.28 -33.49 -7.26
CA ARG A 130 22.29 -32.44 -6.99
C ARG A 130 21.87 -32.50 -5.52
N CYS A 131 22.04 -31.39 -4.81
CA CYS A 131 21.62 -31.28 -3.41
C CYS A 131 20.20 -30.73 -3.29
N THR A 132 19.41 -31.37 -2.43
CA THR A 132 18.12 -30.86 -1.97
C THR A 132 18.09 -30.79 -0.45
N SER A 133 17.77 -29.63 0.10
CA SER A 133 17.58 -29.46 1.53
C SER A 133 16.25 -30.10 1.94
N SER A 134 16.27 -30.89 3.00
CA SER A 134 15.12 -31.52 3.64
C SER A 134 14.87 -30.89 5.01
N SER A 135 13.86 -31.35 5.74
CA SER A 135 13.44 -30.75 7.02
C SER A 135 14.51 -30.84 8.12
N SER A 136 15.36 -31.87 8.09
CA SER A 136 16.39 -32.10 9.11
C SER A 136 17.79 -32.42 8.55
N THR A 137 17.93 -32.53 7.23
CA THR A 137 19.17 -32.96 6.56
C THR A 137 19.20 -32.49 5.10
N PHE A 138 20.24 -32.83 4.36
CA PHE A 138 20.28 -32.78 2.91
C PHE A 138 20.06 -34.18 2.30
N VAL A 139 19.65 -34.21 1.04
CA VAL A 139 19.61 -35.41 0.19
C VAL A 139 20.40 -35.11 -1.09
N CYS A 140 21.27 -36.04 -1.47
CA CYS A 140 22.03 -35.97 -2.70
C CYS A 140 21.43 -36.91 -3.76
N ASP A 141 21.12 -36.37 -4.93
CA ASP A 141 20.84 -37.15 -6.13
C ASP A 141 22.14 -37.33 -6.92
N CYS A 142 22.61 -38.58 -6.95
CA CYS A 142 23.83 -38.98 -7.66
C CYS A 142 23.55 -39.49 -9.08
N THR A 143 22.30 -39.45 -9.54
CA THR A 143 21.91 -40.00 -10.85
C THR A 143 22.70 -39.35 -11.97
N GLY A 144 23.27 -40.18 -12.86
CA GLY A 144 24.07 -39.72 -13.99
C GLY A 144 25.49 -39.25 -13.65
N THR A 145 25.90 -39.26 -12.38
CA THR A 145 27.26 -38.86 -11.99
C THR A 145 28.28 -39.99 -12.12
N GLY A 146 27.84 -41.26 -12.10
CA GLY A 146 28.74 -42.43 -11.97
C GLY A 146 29.21 -42.70 -10.54
N TYR A 147 28.68 -41.94 -9.57
CA TYR A 147 28.98 -42.08 -8.15
C TYR A 147 27.74 -42.49 -7.34
N THR A 148 27.97 -42.96 -6.11
CA THR A 148 26.97 -43.47 -5.17
C THR A 148 27.29 -43.05 -3.72
N GLY A 149 26.41 -43.43 -2.79
CA GLY A 149 26.48 -43.06 -1.38
C GLY A 149 25.74 -41.77 -1.06
N SER A 150 25.61 -41.46 0.24
CA SER A 150 24.83 -40.32 0.75
C SER A 150 25.34 -38.95 0.29
N THR A 151 26.60 -38.85 -0.15
CA THR A 151 27.25 -37.62 -0.62
C THR A 151 27.78 -37.76 -2.04
N CYS A 152 27.45 -38.84 -2.77
CA CYS A 152 27.98 -39.12 -4.11
C CYS A 152 29.53 -39.20 -4.16
N ALA A 153 30.17 -39.63 -3.08
CA ALA A 153 31.63 -39.69 -2.99
C ALA A 153 32.25 -40.99 -3.53
N ALA A 154 31.50 -42.10 -3.55
CA ALA A 154 32.01 -43.41 -3.94
C ALA A 154 31.74 -43.71 -5.41
N ILE A 155 32.67 -44.34 -6.12
CA ILE A 155 32.46 -44.78 -7.51
C ILE A 155 31.50 -45.97 -7.52
N VAL A 156 30.58 -46.02 -8.49
CA VAL A 156 29.78 -47.22 -8.75
C VAL A 156 30.72 -48.33 -9.23
N SER A 157 30.99 -49.31 -8.38
CA SER A 157 31.78 -50.49 -8.75
C SER A 157 30.90 -51.45 -9.55
N THR A 158 31.23 -51.60 -10.83
CA THR A 158 30.61 -52.54 -11.78
C THR A 158 31.04 -53.97 -11.54
#